data_AF-A0AAU8RU23-F1
#
_entry.id   AF-A0AAU8RU23-F1
#
_cell.length_a   1.000
_cell.length_b   1.000
_cell.length_c   1.000
_cell.angle_alpha   90.00
_cell.angle_beta   90.00
_cell.angle_gamma   90.00
#
_symmetry.space_group_name_H-M   'P 1'
#
loop_
_entity.id
_entity.type
_entity.pdbx_description
1 polymer ?
#
loop_
_entity_poly.entity_id
_entity_poly.type
_entity_poly.pdbx_seq_one_letter_code
_entity_poly.pdbx_strand_id
1 'polypeptide(L)'
;MARACTFGIEEEYLLVRLGSGQVPATPPPAVIGRCREALGQYFAQEMFRSQIELASPVFTHLHEAREFFQHRRQRLSMALAEEGMGIYGAASHPSAAWLRQKAAAPAHYQQLFDDYRHVAQRSLLNGLHVHVGVPPGCDRMQLINRLLVWLPLLLVLSTSSPMWAGQRTGYMSYRRVICGEWPHMGLPEALPDWAAYERYRALLQRTGALAVDGDFWWAIRPSRRFPTVELRICDGCPQLEDALCIAALFRHLVEHAITGRHDPLPCNRELRWIAQENYWRAMRYGRHAQFIGMHEQQPVTAEGWLGQLQEQVPVDSVDAERACQHARHLLRDGTHADQQLHCLAQAIANGLGKAQALQAVVAAGTCN
;
A
#
# COMPACT_ATOMS: atom_id res chain seq x y z
N MET A 1 2.41 -0.64 -31.71
CA MET A 1 2.52 -1.02 -30.29
C MET A 1 2.19 0.21 -29.46
N ALA A 2 1.23 0.11 -28.53
CA ALA A 2 0.96 1.20 -27.60
C ALA A 2 2.19 1.42 -26.72
N ARG A 3 2.57 2.67 -26.48
CA ARG A 3 3.71 3.02 -25.61
C ARG A 3 3.37 2.59 -24.18
N ALA A 4 4.26 1.82 -23.55
CA ALA A 4 4.08 1.40 -22.16
C ALA A 4 3.97 2.63 -21.24
N CYS A 5 3.07 2.57 -20.27
CA CYS A 5 2.79 3.66 -19.35
C CYS A 5 3.98 3.87 -18.41
N THR A 6 4.29 5.13 -18.09
CA THR A 6 5.27 5.43 -17.03
C THR A 6 4.67 5.15 -15.65
N PHE A 7 5.50 4.89 -14.65
CA PHE A 7 5.03 4.65 -13.29
C PHE A 7 5.96 5.25 -12.23
N GLY A 8 5.46 5.42 -11.02
CA GLY A 8 6.22 5.86 -9.85
C GLY A 8 5.72 5.12 -8.61
N ILE A 9 6.59 4.97 -7.62
CA ILE A 9 6.32 4.24 -6.36
C ILE A 9 6.64 5.15 -5.16
N GLU A 10 5.79 5.10 -4.14
CA GLU A 10 6.04 5.71 -2.83
C GLU A 10 6.05 4.60 -1.77
N GLU A 11 7.09 4.56 -0.94
CA GLU A 11 7.22 3.63 0.18
C GLU A 11 7.30 4.39 1.51
N GLU A 12 6.41 4.05 2.44
CA GLU A 12 6.42 4.60 3.79
C GLU A 12 7.20 3.68 4.74
N TYR A 13 7.98 4.27 5.65
CA TYR A 13 8.74 3.54 6.66
C TYR A 13 8.57 4.12 8.05
N LEU A 14 8.49 3.23 9.04
CA LEU A 14 8.63 3.59 10.44
C LEU A 14 10.10 3.54 10.84
N LEU A 15 10.54 4.56 11.57
CA LEU A 15 11.87 4.59 12.18
C LEU A 15 11.86 3.74 13.45
N VAL A 16 12.81 2.83 13.58
CA VAL A 16 12.92 1.90 14.71
C VAL A 16 14.32 1.94 15.34
N ARG A 17 14.43 1.70 16.64
CA ARG A 17 15.70 1.51 17.34
C ARG A 17 16.27 0.13 17.00
N LEU A 18 17.49 0.02 16.49
CA LEU A 18 18.07 -1.28 16.12
C LEU A 18 18.20 -2.24 17.32
N GLY A 19 18.58 -1.72 18.50
CA GLY A 19 18.77 -2.55 19.69
C GLY A 19 17.49 -3.13 20.29
N SER A 20 16.34 -2.48 20.11
CA SER A 20 15.08 -2.88 20.77
C SER A 20 13.91 -3.11 19.83
N GLY A 21 14.02 -2.72 18.56
CA GLY A 21 12.92 -2.70 17.59
C GLY A 21 11.86 -1.64 17.87
N GLN A 22 12.00 -0.80 18.90
CA GLN A 22 10.94 0.14 19.28
C GLN A 22 10.85 1.35 18.33
N VAL A 23 9.62 1.75 18.01
CA VAL A 23 9.32 3.01 17.31
C VAL A 23 9.36 4.18 18.31
N PRO A 24 10.35 5.10 18.25
CA PRO A 24 10.45 6.19 19.19
C PRO A 24 9.47 7.31 18.85
N ALA A 25 8.66 7.74 19.83
CA ALA A 25 7.74 8.88 19.68
C ALA A 25 8.42 10.20 19.28
N THR A 26 9.71 10.32 19.56
CA THR A 26 10.55 11.44 19.14
C THR A 26 11.91 10.87 18.77
N PRO A 27 12.17 10.63 17.47
CA PRO A 27 13.49 10.21 17.02
C PRO A 27 14.56 11.25 17.40
N PRO A 28 15.83 10.83 17.54
CA PRO A 28 16.94 11.76 17.71
C PRO A 28 16.93 12.86 16.63
N PRO A 29 17.25 14.12 16.96
CA PRO A 29 17.16 15.24 16.00
C PRO A 29 17.94 15.03 14.71
N ALA A 30 19.10 14.35 14.78
CA ALA A 30 19.94 14.06 13.62
C ALA A 30 19.27 13.12 12.60
N VAL A 31 18.40 12.21 13.05
CA VAL A 31 17.84 11.13 12.22
C VAL A 31 17.11 11.63 10.99
N ILE A 32 16.25 12.64 11.14
CA ILE A 32 15.53 13.22 9.99
C ILE A 32 16.50 13.92 9.03
N GLY A 33 17.56 14.55 9.55
CA GLY A 33 18.64 15.10 8.75
C GLY A 33 19.33 14.02 7.91
N ARG A 34 19.71 12.90 8.55
CA ARG A 34 20.30 11.74 7.87
C ARG A 34 19.38 11.15 6.80
N CYS A 35 18.07 11.01 7.08
CA CYS A 35 17.10 10.56 6.08
C CYS A 35 17.08 11.49 4.86
N ARG A 36 17.05 12.81 5.10
CA ARG A 36 17.05 13.81 4.03
C ARG A 36 18.35 13.79 3.22
N GLU A 37 19.49 13.61 3.86
CA GLU A 37 20.79 13.46 3.17
C GLU A 37 20.86 12.17 2.33
N ALA A 38 20.39 11.05 2.88
CA ALA A 38 20.41 9.75 2.21
C ALA A 38 19.46 9.70 1.00
N LEU A 39 18.26 10.26 1.14
CA LEU A 39 17.22 10.20 0.12
C LEU A 39 17.22 11.43 -0.81
N GLY A 40 17.78 12.56 -0.39
CA GLY A 40 17.84 13.80 -1.17
C GLY A 40 16.45 14.33 -1.50
N GLN A 41 16.21 14.66 -2.77
CA GLN A 41 14.93 15.17 -3.27
C GLN A 41 13.77 14.18 -3.19
N TYR A 42 14.06 12.89 -2.95
CA TYR A 42 13.08 11.81 -2.85
C TYR A 42 12.58 11.61 -1.41
N PHE A 43 13.12 12.38 -0.45
CA PHE A 43 12.65 12.40 0.92
C PHE A 43 11.33 13.17 1.02
N ALA A 44 10.32 12.53 1.61
CA ALA A 44 9.16 13.18 2.16
C ALA A 44 9.02 12.84 3.65
N GLN A 45 8.49 13.80 4.41
CA GLN A 45 8.12 13.56 5.80
C GLN A 45 6.66 13.14 5.83
N GLU A 46 6.36 12.05 6.55
CA GLU A 46 5.01 11.54 6.69
C GLU A 46 4.34 12.06 7.98
N MET A 47 3.10 11.65 8.23
CA MET A 47 2.22 12.11 9.29
C MET A 47 2.81 12.06 10.70
N PHE A 48 3.70 11.10 10.99
CA PHE A 48 4.34 10.96 12.31
C PHE A 48 5.81 11.38 12.28
N ARG A 49 6.31 11.89 13.41
CA ARG A 49 7.74 12.21 13.57
C ARG A 49 8.65 10.99 13.35
N SER A 50 8.13 9.81 13.67
CA SER A 50 8.82 8.53 13.54
C SER A 50 8.57 7.85 12.19
N GLN A 51 8.09 8.59 11.19
CA GLN A 51 7.73 8.04 9.89
C GLN A 51 8.27 8.93 8.77
N ILE A 52 8.70 8.29 7.69
CA ILE A 52 9.24 8.93 6.50
C ILE A 52 8.65 8.25 5.27
N GLU A 53 8.70 8.95 4.15
CA GLU A 53 8.31 8.43 2.84
C GLU A 53 9.47 8.58 1.85
N LEU A 54 9.66 7.56 1.03
CA LEU A 54 10.54 7.57 -0.14
C LEU A 54 9.69 7.64 -1.40
N ALA A 55 9.62 8.82 -2.01
CA ALA A 55 8.91 9.07 -3.26
C ALA A 55 9.89 8.97 -4.44
N SER A 56 9.73 7.96 -5.29
CA SER A 56 10.65 7.70 -6.40
C SER A 56 10.51 8.71 -7.57
N PRO A 57 11.50 8.76 -8.50
CA PRO A 57 11.29 9.40 -9.79
C PRO A 57 10.28 8.63 -10.65
N VAL A 58 9.96 9.18 -11.82
CA VAL A 58 9.13 8.49 -12.82
C VAL A 58 9.98 7.51 -13.61
N PHE A 59 9.55 6.26 -13.66
CA PHE A 59 10.19 5.16 -14.36
C PHE A 59 9.47 4.78 -15.65
N THR A 60 10.23 4.19 -16.58
CA THR A 60 9.72 3.56 -17.79
C THR A 60 9.87 2.04 -17.75
N HIS A 61 10.83 1.53 -16.99
CA HIS A 61 11.12 0.10 -16.89
C HIS A 61 11.26 -0.36 -15.43
N LEU A 62 10.90 -1.61 -15.15
CA LEU A 62 10.93 -2.12 -13.77
C LEU A 62 12.36 -2.22 -13.21
N HIS A 63 13.37 -2.45 -14.06
CA HIS A 63 14.77 -2.50 -13.63
C HIS A 63 15.27 -1.16 -13.07
N GLU A 64 14.82 -0.03 -13.62
CA GLU A 64 15.16 1.31 -13.12
C GLU A 64 14.63 1.49 -11.69
N ALA A 65 13.40 1.05 -11.43
CA ALA A 65 12.80 1.08 -10.11
C ALA A 65 13.56 0.19 -9.12
N ARG A 66 13.91 -1.04 -9.54
CA ARG A 66 14.69 -1.97 -8.71
C ARG A 66 16.02 -1.37 -8.28
N GLU A 67 16.82 -0.88 -9.22
CA GLU A 67 18.13 -0.28 -8.94
C GLU A 67 18.00 0.94 -8.02
N PHE A 68 17.00 1.80 -8.29
CA PHE A 68 16.73 2.97 -7.46
C PHE A 68 16.42 2.60 -6.02
N PHE A 69 15.43 1.73 -5.78
CA PHE A 69 15.02 1.38 -4.42
C PHE A 69 16.07 0.56 -3.68
N GLN A 70 16.77 -0.35 -4.36
CA GLN A 70 17.89 -1.08 -3.77
C GLN A 70 18.96 -0.11 -3.26
N HIS A 71 19.39 0.83 -4.10
CA HIS A 71 20.39 1.82 -3.72
C HIS A 71 19.91 2.75 -2.59
N ARG A 72 18.66 3.23 -2.65
CA ARG A 72 18.11 4.17 -1.66
C ARG A 72 17.84 3.52 -0.31
N ARG A 73 17.27 2.31 -0.28
CA ARG A 73 17.07 1.53 0.94
C ARG A 73 18.42 1.23 1.61
N GLN A 74 19.42 0.79 0.85
CA GLN A 74 20.76 0.53 1.37
C GLN A 74 21.39 1.79 1.98
N ARG A 75 21.38 2.92 1.25
CA ARG A 75 21.93 4.19 1.75
C ARG A 75 21.23 4.67 3.01
N LEU A 76 19.90 4.55 3.05
CA LEU A 76 19.10 4.94 4.20
C LEU A 76 19.43 4.07 5.42
N SER A 77 19.48 2.76 5.24
CA SER A 77 19.87 1.83 6.31
C SER A 77 21.27 2.09 6.86
N MET A 78 22.25 2.35 5.98
CA MET A 78 23.62 2.70 6.40
C MET A 78 23.66 4.01 7.19
N ALA A 79 22.99 5.06 6.70
CA ALA A 79 22.97 6.37 7.36
C ALA A 79 22.27 6.34 8.73
N LEU A 80 21.25 5.50 8.89
CA LEU A 80 20.52 5.36 10.16
C LEU A 80 21.25 4.49 11.18
N ALA A 81 22.02 3.50 10.72
CA ALA A 81 22.77 2.61 11.60
C ALA A 81 23.78 3.38 12.47
N GLU A 82 24.38 4.46 11.95
CA GLU A 82 25.27 5.37 12.70
C GLU A 82 24.58 5.99 13.93
N GLU A 83 23.26 6.16 13.88
CA GLU A 83 22.44 6.74 14.96
C GLU A 83 21.75 5.65 15.83
N GLY A 84 22.09 4.37 15.62
CA GLY A 84 21.43 3.23 16.27
C GLY A 84 19.97 3.04 15.84
N MET A 85 19.62 3.51 14.65
CA MET A 85 18.28 3.49 14.07
C MET A 85 18.21 2.63 12.80
N GLY A 86 17.02 2.20 12.45
CA GLY A 86 16.72 1.47 11.21
C GLY A 86 15.32 1.80 10.70
N ILE A 87 14.95 1.14 9.60
CA ILE A 87 13.63 1.26 8.97
C ILE A 87 12.82 -0.02 9.11
N TYR A 88 11.52 0.14 9.33
CA TYR A 88 10.53 -0.93 9.35
C TYR A 88 9.50 -0.65 8.26
N GLY A 89 9.38 -1.57 7.30
CA GLY A 89 8.61 -1.37 6.07
C GLY A 89 7.26 -2.08 6.03
N ALA A 90 6.94 -2.92 7.02
CA ALA A 90 5.64 -3.56 7.06
C ALA A 90 4.55 -2.56 7.47
N ALA A 91 3.31 -2.87 7.12
CA ALA A 91 2.19 -1.93 7.22
C ALA A 91 1.82 -1.54 8.65
N SER A 92 2.06 -2.40 9.64
CA SER A 92 1.94 -2.05 11.05
C SER A 92 3.12 -2.61 11.84
N HIS A 93 3.60 -1.82 12.79
CA HIS A 93 4.57 -2.31 13.76
C HIS A 93 3.85 -3.16 14.83
N PRO A 94 4.32 -4.39 15.14
CA PRO A 94 3.56 -5.36 15.90
C PRO A 94 3.23 -4.91 17.33
N SER A 95 4.07 -4.04 17.91
CA SER A 95 3.99 -3.62 19.32
C SER A 95 4.22 -2.12 19.56
N ALA A 96 4.08 -1.28 18.53
CA ALA A 96 4.34 0.15 18.70
C ALA A 96 3.35 0.78 19.69
N ALA A 97 3.85 1.64 20.56
CA ALA A 97 3.03 2.42 21.49
C ALA A 97 2.39 3.61 20.75
N TRP A 98 1.40 3.33 19.92
CA TRP A 98 0.75 4.31 19.02
C TRP A 98 0.20 5.54 19.76
N LEU A 99 -0.37 5.38 20.96
CA LEU A 99 -0.85 6.47 21.81
C LEU A 99 0.23 7.49 22.21
N ARG A 100 1.51 7.10 22.17
CA ARG A 100 2.63 7.98 22.51
C ARG A 100 3.19 8.72 21.30
N GLN A 101 2.82 8.33 20.09
CA GLN A 101 3.39 8.88 18.87
C GLN A 101 2.89 10.30 18.63
N LYS A 102 3.71 11.10 17.95
CA LYS A 102 3.47 12.53 17.76
C LYS A 102 3.37 12.86 16.27
N ALA A 103 2.44 13.77 15.96
CA ALA A 103 2.35 14.37 14.65
C ALA A 103 3.69 15.01 14.24
N ALA A 104 4.00 14.89 12.96
CA ALA A 104 5.11 15.60 12.33
C ALA A 104 4.93 17.13 12.42
N ALA A 105 6.02 17.85 12.19
CA ALA A 105 6.05 19.31 12.34
C ALA A 105 5.15 20.08 11.34
N PRO A 106 4.99 19.67 10.06
CA PRO A 106 4.15 20.40 9.11
C PRO A 106 2.73 20.63 9.62
N ALA A 107 2.21 21.85 9.44
CA ALA A 107 0.94 22.29 10.02
C ALA A 107 -0.25 21.43 9.59
N HIS A 108 -0.27 20.95 8.35
CA HIS A 108 -1.37 20.11 7.86
C HIS A 108 -1.48 18.79 8.62
N TYR A 109 -0.38 18.18 9.07
CA TYR A 109 -0.43 16.97 9.90
C TYR A 109 -0.91 17.26 11.32
N GLN A 110 -0.55 18.40 11.89
CA GLN A 110 -1.07 18.82 13.20
C GLN A 110 -2.59 19.00 13.13
N GLN A 111 -3.07 19.65 12.06
CA GLN A 111 -4.50 19.82 11.81
C GLN A 111 -5.23 18.47 11.72
N LEU A 112 -4.67 17.47 11.02
CA LEU A 112 -5.28 16.13 10.97
C LEU A 112 -5.42 15.50 12.36
N PHE A 113 -4.45 15.69 13.26
CA PHE A 113 -4.54 15.17 14.63
C PHE A 113 -5.60 15.89 15.46
N ASP A 114 -5.79 17.18 15.22
CA ASP A 114 -6.82 17.97 15.90
C ASP A 114 -8.21 17.61 15.38
N ASP A 115 -8.37 17.43 14.07
CA ASP A 115 -9.66 17.12 13.44
C ASP A 115 -10.11 15.68 13.74
N TYR A 116 -9.20 14.70 13.64
CA TYR A 116 -9.55 13.28 13.66
C TYR A 116 -9.14 12.54 14.95
N ARG A 117 -8.43 13.22 15.86
CA ARG A 117 -8.10 12.74 17.21
C ARG A 117 -7.53 11.33 17.22
N HIS A 118 -8.19 10.37 17.87
CA HIS A 118 -7.72 9.00 17.99
C HIS A 118 -7.58 8.28 16.65
N VAL A 119 -8.39 8.62 15.63
CA VAL A 119 -8.27 8.03 14.30
C VAL A 119 -6.92 8.38 13.69
N ALA A 120 -6.50 9.66 13.78
CA ALA A 120 -5.17 10.09 13.35
C ALA A 120 -4.06 9.44 14.18
N GLN A 121 -4.15 9.46 15.51
CA GLN A 121 -3.13 8.89 16.40
C GLN A 121 -2.91 7.38 16.19
N ARG A 122 -3.97 6.63 15.88
CA ARG A 122 -3.91 5.19 15.65
C ARG A 122 -3.38 4.82 14.27
N SER A 123 -3.27 5.78 13.36
CA SER A 123 -2.89 5.56 11.96
C SER A 123 -1.38 5.49 11.73
N LEU A 124 -0.63 4.99 12.72
CA LEU A 124 0.80 4.70 12.61
C LEU A 124 1.03 3.49 11.69
N LEU A 125 0.91 3.72 10.38
CA LEU A 125 0.77 2.70 9.35
C LEU A 125 1.62 3.06 8.15
N ASN A 126 2.24 2.05 7.53
CA ASN A 126 2.96 2.22 6.26
C ASN A 126 2.13 1.68 5.09
N GLY A 127 2.06 2.44 4.00
CA GLY A 127 1.54 2.04 2.71
C GLY A 127 2.61 1.83 1.64
N LEU A 128 2.20 1.15 0.58
CA LEU A 128 2.84 1.19 -0.73
C LEU A 128 1.89 1.91 -1.68
N HIS A 129 2.33 2.99 -2.31
CA HIS A 129 1.57 3.68 -3.35
C HIS A 129 2.22 3.50 -4.71
N VAL A 130 1.41 3.28 -5.75
CA VAL A 130 1.89 3.13 -7.12
C VAL A 130 1.11 4.06 -8.04
N HIS A 131 1.81 4.99 -8.65
CA HIS A 131 1.30 5.87 -9.69
C HIS A 131 1.54 5.25 -11.06
N VAL A 132 0.52 5.23 -11.92
CA VAL A 132 0.67 4.88 -13.34
C VAL A 132 0.15 6.02 -14.19
N GLY A 133 1.02 6.54 -15.06
CA GLY A 133 0.73 7.62 -16.00
C GLY A 133 -0.30 7.18 -17.03
N VAL A 134 -1.26 8.05 -17.32
CA VAL A 134 -2.33 7.80 -18.30
C VAL A 134 -2.23 8.80 -19.46
N PRO A 135 -2.64 8.42 -20.68
CA PRO A 135 -2.57 9.34 -21.81
C PRO A 135 -3.56 10.50 -21.66
N PRO A 136 -3.31 11.65 -22.32
CA PRO A 136 -4.27 12.74 -22.40
C PRO A 136 -5.63 12.24 -22.92
N GLY A 137 -6.72 12.75 -22.34
CA GLY A 137 -8.09 12.35 -22.69
C GLY A 137 -8.55 11.03 -22.07
N CYS A 138 -7.71 10.32 -21.32
CA CYS A 138 -8.14 9.16 -20.54
C CYS A 138 -9.12 9.59 -19.44
N ASP A 139 -10.35 9.05 -19.45
CA ASP A 139 -11.26 9.15 -18.31
C ASP A 139 -10.75 8.25 -17.18
N ARG A 140 -10.05 8.88 -16.22
CA ARG A 140 -9.47 8.20 -15.06
C ARG A 140 -10.51 7.55 -14.15
N MET A 141 -11.74 8.05 -14.12
CA MET A 141 -12.78 7.47 -13.29
C MET A 141 -13.34 6.19 -13.93
N GLN A 142 -13.58 6.20 -15.25
CA GLN A 142 -13.92 4.97 -15.97
C GLN A 142 -12.81 3.92 -15.90
N LEU A 143 -11.54 4.35 -16.00
CA LEU A 143 -10.39 3.46 -15.81
C LEU A 143 -10.41 2.83 -14.42
N ILE A 144 -10.59 3.63 -13.36
CA ILE A 144 -10.70 3.13 -11.98
C ILE A 144 -11.83 2.12 -11.86
N ASN A 145 -13.01 2.40 -12.42
CA ASN A 145 -14.14 1.47 -12.38
C ASN A 145 -13.82 0.10 -12.98
N ARG A 146 -13.01 0.04 -14.03
CA ARG A 146 -12.53 -1.22 -14.63
C ARG A 146 -11.53 -1.96 -13.73
N LEU A 147 -10.72 -1.23 -12.97
CA LEU A 147 -9.66 -1.79 -12.11
C LEU A 147 -10.17 -2.25 -10.73
N LEU A 148 -11.30 -1.69 -10.26
CA LEU A 148 -11.84 -1.89 -8.91
C LEU A 148 -11.89 -3.35 -8.46
N VAL A 149 -12.32 -4.24 -9.35
CA VAL A 149 -12.51 -5.66 -9.02
C VAL A 149 -11.19 -6.37 -8.71
N TRP A 150 -10.07 -5.89 -9.24
CA TRP A 150 -8.75 -6.50 -9.06
C TRP A 150 -7.96 -5.95 -7.87
N LEU A 151 -8.37 -4.81 -7.31
CA LEU A 151 -7.65 -4.19 -6.18
C LEU A 151 -7.49 -5.12 -4.97
N PRO A 152 -8.49 -5.94 -4.56
CA PRO A 152 -8.30 -6.83 -3.43
C PRO A 152 -7.24 -7.90 -3.66
N LEU A 153 -6.97 -8.32 -4.90
CA LEU A 153 -5.86 -9.22 -5.20
C LEU A 153 -4.51 -8.55 -4.93
N LEU A 154 -4.35 -7.28 -5.31
CA LEU A 154 -3.14 -6.51 -5.00
C LEU A 154 -2.97 -6.30 -3.49
N LEU A 155 -4.08 -6.13 -2.76
CA LEU A 155 -4.05 -6.10 -1.30
C LEU A 155 -3.57 -7.45 -0.73
N VAL A 156 -4.10 -8.57 -1.20
CA VAL A 156 -3.66 -9.93 -0.78
C VAL A 156 -2.15 -10.07 -0.92
N LEU A 157 -1.58 -9.68 -2.06
CA LEU A 157 -0.13 -9.78 -2.30
C LEU A 157 0.69 -8.92 -1.33
N SER A 158 0.15 -7.79 -0.88
CA SER A 158 0.85 -6.85 -0.01
C SER A 158 0.73 -7.12 1.49
N THR A 159 -0.17 -8.01 1.95
CA THR A 159 -0.54 -8.09 3.36
C THR A 159 0.66 -8.25 4.28
N SER A 160 0.81 -7.34 5.25
CA SER A 160 2.00 -7.26 6.11
C SER A 160 1.71 -6.71 7.52
N SER A 161 0.43 -6.66 7.92
CA SER A 161 -0.01 -6.08 9.19
C SER A 161 -0.93 -6.99 10.04
N PRO A 162 -0.55 -8.24 10.37
CA PRO A 162 -1.37 -9.14 11.17
C PRO A 162 -1.39 -8.83 12.68
N MET A 163 -0.49 -7.95 13.15
CA MET A 163 -0.30 -7.64 14.56
C MET A 163 -0.52 -6.16 14.88
N TRP A 164 -1.04 -5.90 16.08
CA TRP A 164 -1.23 -4.56 16.62
C TRP A 164 -1.16 -4.61 18.15
N ALA A 165 -0.52 -3.61 18.76
CA ALA A 165 -0.42 -3.47 20.22
C ALA A 165 0.05 -4.76 20.96
N GLY A 166 0.95 -5.52 20.34
CA GLY A 166 1.53 -6.75 20.89
C GLY A 166 0.61 -7.96 20.85
N GLN A 167 -0.41 -7.94 19.98
CA GLN A 167 -1.41 -9.00 19.83
C GLN A 167 -1.66 -9.33 18.36
N ARG A 168 -2.10 -10.56 18.11
CA ARG A 168 -2.67 -10.95 16.80
C ARG A 168 -4.04 -10.30 16.67
N THR A 169 -4.26 -9.62 15.56
CA THR A 169 -5.53 -8.89 15.31
C THR A 169 -6.62 -9.79 14.74
N GLY A 170 -6.22 -10.93 14.18
CA GLY A 170 -7.08 -11.78 13.37
C GLY A 170 -7.21 -11.30 11.92
N TYR A 171 -6.62 -10.19 11.52
CA TYR A 171 -6.54 -9.72 10.13
C TYR A 171 -5.17 -10.03 9.53
N MET A 172 -5.07 -10.07 8.20
CA MET A 172 -3.79 -10.13 7.48
C MET A 172 -3.32 -8.73 7.07
N SER A 173 -4.28 -7.83 6.79
CA SER A 173 -4.04 -6.39 6.72
C SER A 173 -4.87 -5.64 7.75
N TYR A 174 -4.31 -5.41 8.94
CA TYR A 174 -4.93 -4.57 9.95
C TYR A 174 -4.81 -3.08 9.63
N ARG A 175 -3.84 -2.68 8.80
CA ARG A 175 -3.77 -1.32 8.23
C ARG A 175 -5.10 -0.92 7.63
N ARG A 176 -5.69 -1.79 6.79
CA ARG A 176 -6.94 -1.48 6.12
C ARG A 176 -8.16 -1.42 7.05
N VAL A 177 -8.10 -2.09 8.21
CA VAL A 177 -9.10 -1.93 9.28
C VAL A 177 -9.01 -0.53 9.89
N ILE A 178 -7.82 -0.08 10.28
CA ILE A 178 -7.62 1.26 10.86
C ILE A 178 -7.94 2.34 9.82
N CYS A 179 -7.52 2.15 8.57
CA CYS A 179 -7.87 3.02 7.45
C CYS A 179 -9.38 3.22 7.31
N GLY A 180 -10.20 2.18 7.55
CA GLY A 180 -11.65 2.25 7.42
C GLY A 180 -12.35 3.18 8.42
N GLU A 181 -11.65 3.70 9.44
CA GLU A 181 -12.19 4.71 10.35
C GLU A 181 -12.06 6.14 9.84
N TRP A 182 -11.24 6.37 8.82
CA TRP A 182 -11.12 7.68 8.20
C TRP A 182 -12.32 7.95 7.28
N PRO A 183 -12.86 9.18 7.26
CA PRO A 183 -13.87 9.53 6.29
C PRO A 183 -13.29 9.41 4.87
N HIS A 184 -14.10 8.91 3.95
CA HIS A 184 -13.74 8.78 2.54
C HIS A 184 -12.48 7.92 2.28
N MET A 185 -12.13 7.01 3.19
CA MET A 185 -11.05 6.04 3.01
C MET A 185 -11.63 4.64 2.77
N GLY A 186 -11.25 4.01 1.65
CA GLY A 186 -11.88 2.76 1.21
C GLY A 186 -11.98 2.67 -0.31
N LEU A 187 -12.87 1.81 -0.83
CA LEU A 187 -13.11 1.76 -2.26
C LEU A 187 -13.76 3.08 -2.75
N PRO A 188 -13.35 3.61 -3.92
CA PRO A 188 -13.96 4.79 -4.54
C PRO A 188 -15.48 4.75 -4.65
N GLU A 189 -16.11 5.92 -4.63
CA GLU A 189 -17.55 6.06 -4.93
C GLU A 189 -17.90 5.55 -6.34
N ALA A 190 -19.17 5.15 -6.54
CA ALA A 190 -19.69 4.64 -7.80
C ALA A 190 -19.94 5.75 -8.82
N LEU A 191 -18.89 6.45 -9.24
CA LEU A 191 -18.98 7.58 -10.17
C LEU A 191 -18.75 7.08 -11.60
N PRO A 192 -19.66 7.31 -12.56
CA PRO A 192 -19.59 6.72 -13.88
C PRO A 192 -18.43 7.25 -14.73
N ASP A 193 -18.06 8.53 -14.56
CA ASP A 193 -17.12 9.24 -15.43
C ASP A 193 -16.40 10.39 -14.70
N TRP A 194 -15.48 11.03 -15.41
CA TRP A 194 -14.72 12.18 -14.92
C TRP A 194 -15.62 13.36 -14.51
N ALA A 195 -16.69 13.63 -15.27
CA ALA A 195 -17.59 14.72 -14.98
C ALA A 195 -18.36 14.50 -13.65
N ALA A 196 -18.75 13.26 -13.35
CA ALA A 196 -19.35 12.89 -12.07
C ALA A 196 -18.35 13.02 -10.92
N TYR A 197 -17.09 12.65 -11.13
CA TYR A 197 -16.00 12.89 -10.18
C TYR A 197 -15.83 14.37 -9.85
N GLU A 198 -15.78 15.24 -10.86
CA GLU A 198 -15.66 16.69 -10.66
C GLU A 198 -16.87 17.28 -9.93
N ARG A 199 -18.09 16.87 -10.29
CA ARG A 199 -19.32 17.31 -9.59
C ARG A 199 -19.32 16.88 -8.12
N TYR A 200 -18.90 15.65 -7.83
CA TYR A 200 -18.82 15.12 -6.47
C TYR A 200 -17.75 15.85 -5.65
N ARG A 201 -16.55 16.05 -6.21
CA ARG A 201 -15.49 16.82 -5.56
C ARG A 201 -15.93 18.25 -5.29
N ALA A 202 -16.52 18.94 -6.28
CA ALA A 202 -17.03 20.30 -6.13
C ALA A 202 -18.13 20.40 -5.06
N LEU A 203 -18.92 19.34 -4.84
CA LEU A 203 -19.88 19.27 -3.73
C LEU A 203 -19.19 19.28 -2.38
N LEU A 204 -18.24 18.39 -2.16
CA LEU A 204 -17.57 18.33 -0.87
C LEU A 204 -16.76 19.59 -0.58
N GLN A 205 -16.20 20.21 -1.61
CA GLN A 205 -15.45 21.46 -1.45
C GLN A 205 -16.36 22.63 -1.11
N ARG A 206 -17.47 22.83 -1.82
CA ARG A 206 -18.39 23.94 -1.52
C ARG A 206 -19.07 23.80 -0.16
N THR A 207 -19.21 22.59 0.38
CA THR A 207 -19.78 22.35 1.71
C THR A 207 -18.73 22.25 2.81
N GLY A 208 -17.44 22.43 2.50
CA GLY A 208 -16.35 22.35 3.48
C GLY A 208 -16.01 20.93 3.97
N ALA A 209 -16.60 19.88 3.38
CA ALA A 209 -16.30 18.49 3.70
C ALA A 209 -14.96 18.01 3.11
N LEU A 210 -14.45 18.73 2.10
CA LEU A 210 -13.13 18.49 1.52
C LEU A 210 -12.41 19.84 1.34
N ALA A 211 -11.15 19.93 1.76
CA ALA A 211 -10.34 21.12 1.53
C ALA A 211 -10.15 21.39 0.02
N VAL A 212 -9.85 22.65 -0.35
CA VAL A 212 -9.62 23.04 -1.75
C VAL A 212 -8.48 22.22 -2.38
N ASP A 213 -7.39 22.04 -1.64
CA ASP A 213 -6.25 21.20 -2.00
C ASP A 213 -6.34 19.76 -1.47
N GLY A 214 -7.48 19.41 -0.85
CA GLY A 214 -7.74 18.08 -0.33
C GLY A 214 -7.92 17.04 -1.44
N ASP A 215 -7.51 15.82 -1.14
CA ASP A 215 -7.65 14.66 -2.00
C ASP A 215 -8.40 13.53 -1.29
N PHE A 216 -9.05 12.67 -2.07
CA PHE A 216 -9.71 11.48 -1.54
C PHE A 216 -8.68 10.46 -1.08
N TRP A 217 -8.92 9.82 0.06
CA TRP A 217 -8.10 8.73 0.59
C TRP A 217 -8.57 7.35 0.11
N TRP A 218 -9.03 7.29 -1.14
CA TRP A 218 -9.51 6.04 -1.74
C TRP A 218 -8.37 5.03 -1.96
N ALA A 219 -8.75 3.75 -2.00
CA ALA A 219 -7.90 2.59 -2.27
C ALA A 219 -7.24 2.64 -3.66
N ILE A 220 -7.85 3.37 -4.59
CA ILE A 220 -7.27 3.85 -5.84
C ILE A 220 -7.87 5.23 -6.12
N ARG A 221 -7.13 6.16 -6.70
CA ARG A 221 -7.68 7.50 -7.02
C ARG A 221 -7.07 8.10 -8.28
N PRO A 222 -7.75 9.06 -8.92
CA PRO A 222 -7.07 9.96 -9.83
C PRO A 222 -6.11 10.84 -9.03
N SER A 223 -4.84 10.91 -9.42
CA SER A 223 -3.92 11.85 -8.78
C SER A 223 -4.30 13.29 -9.16
N ARG A 224 -4.37 14.17 -8.18
CA ARG A 224 -4.59 15.61 -8.43
C ARG A 224 -3.35 16.28 -9.00
N ARG A 225 -2.17 15.88 -8.52
CA ARG A 225 -0.89 16.50 -8.87
C ARG A 225 -0.31 15.98 -10.18
N PHE A 226 -0.59 14.73 -10.51
CA PHE A 226 -0.01 14.06 -11.67
C PHE A 226 -1.10 13.51 -12.59
N PRO A 227 -0.84 13.41 -13.92
CA PRO A 227 -1.74 12.75 -14.86
C PRO A 227 -1.66 11.22 -14.71
N THR A 228 -1.95 10.72 -13.51
CA THR A 228 -1.85 9.31 -13.13
C THR A 228 -3.14 8.84 -12.48
N VAL A 229 -3.32 7.51 -12.46
CA VAL A 229 -4.09 6.83 -11.42
C VAL A 229 -3.13 6.30 -10.37
N GLU A 230 -3.54 6.35 -9.11
CA GLU A 230 -2.71 6.08 -7.94
C GLU A 230 -3.34 4.96 -7.10
N LEU A 231 -2.67 3.82 -7.02
CA LEU A 231 -3.01 2.70 -6.16
C LEU A 231 -2.57 3.00 -4.72
N ARG A 232 -3.47 2.85 -3.75
CA ARG A 232 -3.22 3.12 -2.33
C ARG A 232 -3.72 2.03 -1.37
N ILE A 233 -4.29 0.95 -1.93
CA ILE A 233 -4.86 -0.15 -1.16
C ILE A 233 -3.79 -0.96 -0.44
N CYS A 234 -2.58 -1.02 -0.99
CA CYS A 234 -1.54 -1.93 -0.53
C CYS A 234 -0.99 -1.58 0.85
N ASP A 235 -0.69 -2.62 1.60
CA ASP A 235 0.17 -2.57 2.78
C ASP A 235 1.61 -2.24 2.37
N GLY A 236 2.41 -1.69 3.28
CA GLY A 236 3.86 -1.53 3.08
C GLY A 236 4.58 -2.87 2.92
N CYS A 237 5.59 -2.93 2.06
CA CYS A 237 6.31 -4.14 1.69
C CYS A 237 7.77 -4.12 2.18
N PRO A 238 8.13 -4.92 3.20
CA PRO A 238 9.53 -5.04 3.65
C PRO A 238 10.46 -5.55 2.56
N GLN A 239 10.02 -6.54 1.77
CA GLN A 239 10.78 -7.08 0.64
C GLN A 239 10.56 -6.22 -0.61
N LEU A 240 11.65 -5.81 -1.27
CA LEU A 240 11.59 -4.97 -2.47
C LEU A 240 10.91 -5.71 -3.64
N GLU A 241 11.14 -7.02 -3.78
CA GLU A 241 10.54 -7.83 -4.85
C GLU A 241 9.02 -7.82 -4.81
N ASP A 242 8.43 -7.79 -3.62
CA ASP A 242 6.98 -7.75 -3.43
C ASP A 242 6.41 -6.42 -3.92
N ALA A 243 7.06 -5.31 -3.57
CA ALA A 243 6.69 -3.97 -4.03
C ALA A 243 6.78 -3.84 -5.55
N LEU A 244 7.87 -4.35 -6.15
CA LEU A 244 8.09 -4.34 -7.60
C LEU A 244 7.06 -5.22 -8.33
N CYS A 245 6.73 -6.39 -7.77
CA CYS A 245 5.70 -7.27 -8.30
C CYS A 245 4.33 -6.56 -8.35
N ILE A 246 3.92 -5.93 -7.25
CA ILE A 246 2.66 -5.19 -7.17
C ILE A 246 2.65 -4.03 -8.17
N ALA A 247 3.74 -3.25 -8.24
CA ALA A 247 3.84 -2.12 -9.16
C ALA A 247 3.75 -2.57 -10.64
N ALA A 248 4.42 -3.66 -11.00
CA ALA A 248 4.37 -4.23 -12.34
C ALA A 248 2.98 -4.77 -12.69
N LEU A 249 2.33 -5.52 -11.79
CA LEU A 249 0.95 -6.00 -12.01
C LEU A 249 -0.04 -4.84 -12.15
N PHE A 250 0.05 -3.83 -11.29
CA PHE A 250 -0.84 -2.67 -11.37
C PHE A 250 -0.64 -1.90 -12.68
N ARG A 251 0.61 -1.67 -13.07
CA ARG A 251 0.93 -1.04 -14.35
C ARG A 251 0.36 -1.82 -15.53
N HIS A 252 0.56 -3.14 -15.55
CA HIS A 252 0.04 -4.01 -16.61
C HIS A 252 -1.49 -3.97 -16.70
N LEU A 253 -2.19 -4.01 -15.56
CA LEU A 253 -3.65 -3.85 -15.50
C LEU A 253 -4.10 -2.49 -16.08
N VAL A 254 -3.41 -1.40 -15.74
CA VAL A 254 -3.71 -0.07 -16.26
C VAL A 254 -3.49 0.01 -17.77
N GLU A 255 -2.35 -0.50 -18.26
CA GLU A 255 -2.03 -0.54 -19.69
C GLU A 255 -3.08 -1.31 -20.50
N HIS A 256 -3.49 -2.48 -20.01
CA HIS A 256 -4.54 -3.27 -20.64
C HIS A 256 -5.89 -2.54 -20.65
N ALA A 257 -6.29 -1.96 -19.51
CA ALA A 257 -7.58 -1.27 -19.38
C ALA A 257 -7.66 0.07 -20.16
N ILE A 258 -6.53 0.61 -20.63
CA ILE A 258 -6.47 1.78 -21.52
C ILE A 258 -6.49 1.36 -23.00
N THR A 259 -5.87 0.24 -23.36
CA THR A 259 -5.75 -0.20 -24.76
C THR A 259 -7.01 -0.86 -25.29
N GLY A 260 -7.82 -1.48 -24.42
CA GLY A 260 -9.11 -2.03 -24.79
C GLY A 260 -10.07 -0.96 -25.30
N ARG A 261 -10.71 -1.19 -26.46
CA ARG A 261 -11.91 -0.43 -26.84
C ARG A 261 -13.01 -0.84 -25.87
N HIS A 262 -13.26 0.01 -24.89
CA HIS A 262 -14.35 -0.18 -23.96
C HIS A 262 -15.45 0.80 -24.30
N ASP A 263 -16.65 0.30 -24.59
CA ASP A 263 -17.82 1.16 -24.56
C ASP A 263 -17.92 1.81 -23.18
N PRO A 264 -18.43 3.05 -23.07
CA PRO A 264 -18.74 3.65 -21.78
C PRO A 264 -19.77 2.77 -21.07
N LEU A 265 -19.29 1.90 -20.19
CA LEU A 265 -20.16 1.03 -19.42
C LEU A 265 -20.58 1.76 -18.15
N PRO A 266 -21.88 1.81 -17.82
CA PRO A 266 -22.31 2.30 -16.53
C PRO A 266 -21.62 1.51 -15.41
N CYS A 267 -21.48 2.14 -14.25
CA CYS A 267 -20.83 1.52 -13.10
C CYS A 267 -21.50 0.17 -12.79
N ASN A 268 -20.79 -0.94 -13.03
CA ASN A 268 -21.34 -2.28 -12.86
C ASN A 268 -21.48 -2.57 -11.36
N ARG A 269 -22.73 -2.56 -10.89
CA ARG A 269 -23.05 -2.69 -9.47
C ARG A 269 -22.62 -4.04 -8.92
N GLU A 270 -22.78 -5.09 -9.69
CA GLU A 270 -22.44 -6.46 -9.34
C GLU A 270 -20.91 -6.62 -9.17
N LEU A 271 -20.11 -6.05 -10.08
CA LEU A 271 -18.64 -6.02 -9.92
C LEU A 271 -18.21 -5.25 -8.67
N ARG A 272 -18.95 -4.22 -8.27
CA ARG A 272 -18.68 -3.50 -7.03
C ARG A 272 -19.04 -4.31 -5.79
N TRP A 273 -20.12 -5.08 -5.80
CA TRP A 273 -20.42 -6.03 -4.72
C TRP A 273 -19.30 -7.05 -4.55
N ILE A 274 -18.81 -7.60 -5.66
CA ILE A 274 -17.66 -8.52 -5.69
C ILE A 274 -16.41 -7.83 -5.11
N ALA A 275 -16.08 -6.63 -5.59
CA ALA A 275 -14.93 -5.88 -5.10
C ALA A 275 -15.00 -5.60 -3.59
N GLN A 276 -16.19 -5.23 -3.08
CA GLN A 276 -16.41 -4.93 -1.67
C GLN A 276 -16.25 -6.17 -0.78
N GLU A 277 -16.84 -7.29 -1.19
CA GLU A 277 -16.75 -8.56 -0.46
C GLU A 277 -15.31 -9.09 -0.50
N ASN A 278 -14.69 -9.12 -1.68
CA ASN A 278 -13.30 -9.57 -1.83
C ASN A 278 -12.32 -8.64 -1.11
N TYR A 279 -12.60 -7.33 -1.00
CA TYR A 279 -11.81 -6.40 -0.19
C TYR A 279 -11.83 -6.80 1.29
N TRP A 280 -13.00 -7.10 1.86
CA TRP A 280 -13.09 -7.59 3.24
C TRP A 280 -12.36 -8.92 3.43
N ARG A 281 -12.56 -9.88 2.51
CA ARG A 281 -11.89 -11.19 2.58
C ARG A 281 -10.37 -11.09 2.46
N ALA A 282 -9.87 -10.21 1.59
CA ALA A 282 -8.45 -9.90 1.45
C ALA A 282 -7.87 -9.31 2.74
N MET A 283 -8.55 -8.34 3.36
CA MET A 283 -8.11 -7.78 4.65
C MET A 283 -8.07 -8.85 5.75
N ARG A 284 -9.12 -9.66 5.86
CA ARG A 284 -9.32 -10.58 6.99
C ARG A 284 -8.51 -11.86 6.89
N TYR A 285 -8.48 -12.48 5.73
CA TYR A 285 -7.91 -13.81 5.52
C TYR A 285 -6.68 -13.79 4.60
N GLY A 286 -6.41 -12.65 3.95
CA GLY A 286 -5.33 -12.52 2.99
C GLY A 286 -5.43 -13.62 1.95
N ARG A 287 -4.33 -14.31 1.76
CA ARG A 287 -4.17 -15.33 0.73
C ARG A 287 -4.95 -16.64 1.00
N HIS A 288 -5.42 -16.83 2.23
CA HIS A 288 -6.16 -18.03 2.68
C HIS A 288 -7.67 -17.92 2.45
N ALA A 289 -8.16 -16.80 1.91
CA ALA A 289 -9.58 -16.61 1.64
C ALA A 289 -10.05 -17.42 0.42
N GLN A 290 -11.36 -17.65 0.38
CA GLN A 290 -12.10 -17.97 -0.85
C GLN A 290 -12.71 -16.67 -1.38
N PHE A 291 -12.39 -16.29 -2.61
CA PHE A 291 -12.86 -15.07 -3.25
C PHE A 291 -14.03 -15.38 -4.18
N ILE A 292 -14.87 -14.37 -4.45
CA ILE A 292 -15.85 -14.48 -5.52
C ILE A 292 -15.10 -14.29 -6.84
N GLY A 293 -15.08 -15.34 -7.67
CA GLY A 293 -14.45 -15.33 -8.97
C GLY A 293 -15.26 -14.54 -10.01
N MET A 294 -14.62 -14.23 -11.13
CA MET A 294 -15.23 -13.52 -12.26
C MET A 294 -16.03 -14.46 -13.17
N HIS A 295 -15.63 -15.74 -13.26
CA HIS A 295 -16.33 -16.77 -14.01
C HIS A 295 -17.48 -17.34 -13.17
N GLU A 296 -18.72 -17.15 -13.66
CA GLU A 296 -19.96 -17.67 -13.05
C GLU A 296 -20.14 -17.32 -11.55
N GLN A 297 -19.36 -16.36 -11.04
CA GLN A 297 -19.35 -15.95 -9.63
C GLN A 297 -19.04 -17.10 -8.65
N GLN A 298 -18.32 -18.12 -9.11
CA GLN A 298 -17.94 -19.26 -8.28
C GLN A 298 -16.80 -18.92 -7.30
N PRO A 299 -16.75 -19.55 -6.12
CA PRO A 299 -15.64 -19.39 -5.19
C PRO A 299 -14.30 -19.81 -5.82
N VAL A 300 -13.25 -19.01 -5.61
CA VAL A 300 -11.89 -19.29 -6.07
C VAL A 300 -10.85 -19.04 -4.97
N THR A 301 -9.75 -19.79 -4.99
CA THR A 301 -8.58 -19.46 -4.18
C THR A 301 -7.91 -18.19 -4.69
N ALA A 302 -7.01 -17.57 -3.90
CA ALA A 302 -6.22 -16.45 -4.38
C ALA A 302 -5.41 -16.78 -5.66
N GLU A 303 -4.85 -18.00 -5.74
CA GLU A 303 -4.10 -18.45 -6.93
C GLU A 303 -5.03 -18.66 -8.14
N GLY A 304 -6.21 -19.23 -7.91
CA GLY A 304 -7.24 -19.32 -8.95
C GLY A 304 -7.70 -17.95 -9.43
N TRP A 305 -7.81 -16.98 -8.52
CA TRP A 305 -8.20 -15.62 -8.88
C TRP A 305 -7.11 -14.90 -9.69
N LEU A 306 -5.84 -15.08 -9.34
CA LEU A 306 -4.72 -14.64 -10.18
C LEU A 306 -4.75 -15.32 -11.56
N GLY A 307 -5.10 -16.60 -11.64
CA GLY A 307 -5.31 -17.30 -12.90
C GLY A 307 -6.36 -16.63 -13.78
N GLN A 308 -7.52 -16.28 -13.20
CA GLN A 308 -8.58 -15.55 -13.91
C GLN A 308 -8.15 -14.14 -14.33
N LEU A 309 -7.32 -13.45 -13.54
CA LEU A 309 -6.72 -12.17 -13.95
C LEU A 309 -5.90 -12.36 -15.22
N GLN A 310 -5.07 -13.41 -15.28
CA GLN A 310 -4.20 -13.68 -16.42
C GLN A 310 -4.96 -14.13 -17.68
N GLU A 311 -6.13 -14.75 -17.51
CA GLU A 311 -7.04 -15.07 -18.61
C GLU A 311 -7.66 -13.79 -19.19
N GLN A 312 -8.06 -12.84 -18.34
CA GLN A 312 -8.66 -11.58 -18.79
C GLN A 312 -7.64 -10.57 -19.29
N VAL A 313 -6.45 -10.57 -18.69
CA VAL A 313 -5.33 -9.67 -18.98
C VAL A 313 -4.11 -10.54 -19.28
N PRO A 314 -3.99 -11.05 -20.52
CA PRO A 314 -2.87 -11.89 -20.91
C PRO A 314 -1.54 -11.15 -20.77
N VAL A 315 -0.56 -11.85 -20.21
CA VAL A 315 0.82 -11.36 -20.08
C VAL A 315 1.38 -11.05 -21.46
N ASP A 316 1.86 -9.82 -21.65
CA ASP A 316 2.36 -9.30 -22.92
C ASP A 316 3.79 -8.76 -22.84
N SER A 317 4.42 -8.85 -21.67
CA SER A 317 5.77 -8.35 -21.40
C SER A 317 6.51 -9.21 -20.38
N VAL A 318 7.84 -9.15 -20.41
CA VAL A 318 8.71 -9.86 -19.46
C VAL A 318 8.47 -9.39 -18.02
N ASP A 319 8.19 -8.10 -17.84
CA ASP A 319 7.90 -7.53 -16.51
C ASP A 319 6.58 -8.08 -15.96
N ALA A 320 5.52 -8.14 -16.78
CA ALA A 320 4.25 -8.74 -16.39
C ALA A 320 4.37 -10.25 -16.12
N GLU A 321 5.20 -10.96 -16.88
CA GLU A 321 5.45 -12.40 -16.68
C GLU A 321 6.11 -12.65 -15.33
N ARG A 322 7.20 -11.94 -15.04
CA ARG A 322 7.93 -12.02 -13.77
C ARG A 322 7.05 -11.65 -12.60
N ALA A 323 6.23 -10.61 -12.74
CA ALA A 323 5.31 -10.19 -11.68
C ALA A 323 4.24 -11.26 -11.41
N CYS A 324 3.66 -11.87 -12.45
CA CYS A 324 2.74 -12.98 -12.29
C CYS A 324 3.40 -14.20 -11.61
N GLN A 325 4.64 -14.53 -11.99
CA GLN A 325 5.40 -15.62 -11.36
C GLN A 325 5.67 -15.34 -9.87
N HIS A 326 6.12 -14.12 -9.54
CA HIS A 326 6.36 -13.73 -8.14
C HIS A 326 5.08 -13.69 -7.33
N ALA A 327 3.98 -13.19 -7.90
CA ALA A 327 2.66 -13.22 -7.26
C ALA A 327 2.22 -14.65 -6.96
N ARG A 328 2.44 -15.62 -7.87
CA ARG A 328 2.16 -17.04 -7.58
C ARG A 328 3.00 -17.57 -6.42
N HIS A 329 4.27 -17.18 -6.29
CA HIS A 329 5.08 -17.55 -5.12
C HIS A 329 4.54 -16.95 -3.83
N LEU A 330 4.25 -15.64 -3.79
CA LEU A 330 3.65 -14.98 -2.62
C LEU A 330 2.33 -15.61 -2.20
N LEU A 331 1.53 -15.99 -3.19
CA LEU A 331 0.36 -16.78 -2.94
C LEU A 331 0.81 -18.14 -2.39
N ARG A 332 1.45 -19.04 -3.12
CA ARG A 332 1.75 -20.40 -2.62
C ARG A 332 2.46 -20.46 -1.27
N ASP A 333 3.50 -19.66 -1.09
CA ASP A 333 4.48 -19.79 -0.01
C ASP A 333 4.20 -18.87 1.18
N GLY A 334 3.37 -17.84 0.99
CA GLY A 334 2.96 -16.90 2.01
C GLY A 334 3.47 -15.48 1.80
N THR A 335 2.65 -14.54 2.26
CA THR A 335 2.92 -13.10 2.28
C THR A 335 3.74 -12.71 3.51
N HIS A 336 4.12 -11.44 3.63
CA HIS A 336 4.82 -10.97 4.82
C HIS A 336 3.99 -11.13 6.11
N ALA A 337 2.66 -11.01 6.03
CA ALA A 337 1.78 -11.29 7.17
C ALA A 337 1.87 -12.76 7.62
N ASP A 338 1.98 -13.70 6.69
CA ASP A 338 2.18 -15.12 7.00
C ASP A 338 3.54 -15.34 7.68
N GLN A 339 4.59 -14.70 7.17
CA GLN A 339 5.93 -14.75 7.77
C GLN A 339 5.93 -14.24 9.22
N GLN A 340 5.31 -13.09 9.50
CA GLN A 340 5.21 -12.55 10.86
C GLN A 340 4.49 -13.51 11.83
N LEU A 341 3.38 -14.11 11.39
CA LEU A 341 2.64 -15.09 12.19
C LEU A 341 3.46 -16.36 12.42
N HIS A 342 4.19 -16.83 11.41
CA HIS A 342 5.09 -17.98 11.52
C HIS A 342 6.23 -17.70 12.50
N CYS A 343 6.93 -16.56 12.37
CA CYS A 343 7.99 -16.14 13.28
C CYS A 343 7.51 -16.07 14.73
N LEU A 344 6.31 -15.52 14.96
CA LEU A 344 5.71 -15.47 16.30
C LEU A 344 5.47 -16.89 16.86
N ALA A 345 4.88 -17.77 16.05
CA ALA A 345 4.60 -19.15 16.47
C ALA A 345 5.87 -19.92 16.78
N GLN A 346 6.90 -19.79 15.93
CA GLN A 346 8.21 -20.42 16.12
C GLN A 346 8.91 -19.90 17.38
N ALA A 347 8.89 -18.59 17.62
CA ALA A 347 9.47 -18.00 18.82
C ALA A 347 8.79 -18.52 20.10
N ILE A 348 7.46 -18.64 20.11
CA ILE A 348 6.71 -19.21 21.22
C ILE A 348 7.04 -20.70 21.40
N ALA A 349 7.11 -21.46 20.31
CA ALA A 349 7.48 -22.89 20.36
C ALA A 349 8.90 -23.12 20.90
N ASN A 350 9.80 -22.17 20.66
CA ASN A 350 11.17 -22.16 21.21
C ASN A 350 11.25 -21.68 22.67
N GLY A 351 10.10 -21.43 23.33
CA GLY A 351 10.05 -21.01 24.73
C GLY A 351 10.40 -19.54 24.99
N LEU A 352 10.45 -18.70 23.95
CA LEU A 352 10.75 -17.28 24.11
C LEU A 352 9.59 -16.54 24.80
N GLY A 353 9.92 -15.61 25.68
CA GLY A 353 8.94 -14.73 26.31
C GLY A 353 8.27 -13.80 25.29
N LYS A 354 7.10 -13.24 25.63
CA LYS A 354 6.30 -12.38 24.74
C LYS A 354 7.10 -11.24 24.11
N ALA A 355 7.96 -10.58 24.89
CA ALA A 355 8.77 -9.46 24.39
C ALA A 355 9.79 -9.92 23.33
N GLN A 356 10.50 -11.03 23.58
CA GLN A 356 11.47 -11.62 22.66
C GLN A 356 10.79 -12.14 21.39
N ALA A 357 9.63 -12.77 21.53
CA ALA A 357 8.85 -13.24 20.40
C ALA A 357 8.39 -12.08 19.49
N LEU A 358 7.94 -10.97 20.07
CA LEU A 358 7.61 -9.76 19.31
C LEU A 358 8.84 -9.14 18.64
N GLN A 359 10.01 -9.16 19.29
CA GLN A 359 11.25 -8.67 18.69
C GLN A 359 11.66 -9.51 17.47
N ALA A 360 11.46 -10.83 17.51
CA ALA A 360 11.67 -11.70 16.36
C ALA A 360 10.74 -11.34 15.19
N VAL A 361 9.47 -11.00 15.47
CA VAL A 361 8.53 -10.50 14.44
C VAL A 361 8.98 -9.15 13.86
N VAL A 362 9.44 -8.23 14.71
CA VAL A 362 9.94 -6.92 14.24
C VAL A 362 11.11 -7.11 13.27
N ALA A 363 12.04 -8.02 13.58
CA ALA A 363 13.19 -8.32 12.72
C ALA A 363 12.78 -8.90 11.36
N ALA A 364 11.64 -9.58 11.25
CA ALA A 364 11.12 -10.02 9.96
C ALA A 364 10.63 -8.82 9.10
N GLY A 365 10.04 -7.80 9.74
CA GLY A 365 9.45 -6.63 9.05
C GLY A 365 10.40 -5.48 8.76
N THR A 366 11.68 -5.59 9.15
CA THR A 366 12.73 -4.65 8.72
C THR A 366 13.00 -4.84 7.22
N CYS A 367 13.25 -3.74 6.51
CA CYS A 367 13.61 -3.82 5.10
C CYS A 367 14.99 -4.46 4.92
N ASN A 368 15.10 -5.37 3.94
CA ASN A 368 16.36 -5.96 3.50
C ASN A 368 17.05 -5.08 2.45
#